data_AF-A0A0J7JU11-F1
#
_entry.id   AF-A0A0J7JU11-F1
#
_cell.length_a   1.000
_cell.length_b   1.000
_cell.length_c   1.000
_cell.angle_alpha   90.00
_cell.angle_beta   90.00
_cell.angle_gamma   90.00
#
_symmetry.space_group_name_H-M   'P 1'
#
loop_
_entity.id
_entity.type
_entity.pdbx_description
1 polymer ?
#
loop_
_entity_poly.entity_id
_entity_poly.type
_entity_poly.pdbx_seq_one_letter_code
_entity_poly.pdbx_strand_id
1 'polypeptide(L)'
;MYAKVLSDFMETENRIPICHRYDSAKFYKRKVEELSVNRDYWAPWLKEQFTYHAIHTVLNHPFLSIVGAQHTPNLAIPNTFWRRSSELALLHSTWIVRMIDMVVDKHVPLADPFFGHAAAIAATVHLYYCCSAAPRLKHKSNTDFAKCKRFLKRFIHSSTACGALVCFYLP
;
A
#
# COMPACT_ATOMS: atom_id res chain seq x y z
N MET A 1 -12.80 10.45 15.36
CA MET A 1 -11.38 10.51 14.94
C MET A 1 -11.20 10.06 13.48
N TYR A 2 -11.60 8.82 13.09
CA TYR A 2 -11.51 8.32 11.70
C TYR A 2 -12.04 9.28 10.63
N ALA A 3 -13.30 9.74 10.76
CA ALA A 3 -13.94 10.59 9.74
C ALA A 3 -13.23 11.94 9.53
N LYS A 4 -12.67 12.52 10.61
CA LYS A 4 -11.88 13.75 10.52
C LYS A 4 -10.59 13.53 9.75
N VAL A 5 -9.82 12.51 10.10
CA VAL A 5 -8.57 12.15 9.41
C VAL A 5 -8.83 11.88 7.93
N LEU A 6 -9.92 11.15 7.61
CA LEU A 6 -10.30 10.90 6.22
C LEU A 6 -10.67 12.20 5.49
N SER A 7 -11.42 13.10 6.13
CA SER A 7 -11.76 14.41 5.55
C SER A 7 -10.53 15.24 5.23
N ASP A 8 -9.62 15.39 6.21
CA ASP A 8 -8.39 16.17 6.06
C ASP A 8 -7.50 15.59 4.94
N PHE A 9 -7.50 14.25 4.80
CA PHE A 9 -6.78 13.56 3.75
C PHE A 9 -7.39 13.79 2.35
N MET A 10 -8.72 13.72 2.22
CA MET A 10 -9.43 14.02 0.96
C MET A 10 -9.24 15.49 0.54
N GLU A 11 -9.19 16.41 1.49
CA GLU A 11 -8.88 17.81 1.21
C GLU A 11 -7.46 17.97 0.66
N THR A 12 -6.49 17.24 1.22
CA THR A 12 -5.11 17.22 0.72
C THR A 12 -5.03 16.68 -0.71
N GLU A 13 -5.72 15.58 -1.01
CA GLU A 13 -5.81 15.01 -2.37
C GLU A 13 -6.38 16.02 -3.37
N ASN A 14 -7.40 16.78 -2.99
CA ASN A 14 -8.00 17.79 -3.86
C ASN A 14 -7.06 18.95 -4.20
N ARG A 15 -6.02 19.18 -3.40
CA ARG A 15 -5.01 20.22 -3.65
C ARG A 15 -3.94 19.77 -4.64
N ILE A 16 -3.87 18.48 -5.00
CA ILE A 16 -2.90 17.96 -5.97
C ILE A 16 -3.34 18.38 -7.38
N PRO A 17 -2.51 19.16 -8.11
CA PRO A 17 -2.81 19.55 -9.49
C PRO A 17 -3.09 18.35 -10.38
N ILE A 18 -4.08 18.47 -11.27
CA ILE A 18 -4.56 17.38 -12.12
C ILE A 18 -3.42 16.73 -12.91
N CYS A 19 -2.47 17.51 -13.43
CA CYS A 19 -1.33 17.00 -14.21
C CYS A 19 -0.44 15.99 -13.45
N HIS A 20 -0.42 16.05 -12.12
CA HIS A 20 0.36 15.15 -11.27
C HIS A 20 -0.44 13.93 -10.80
N ARG A 21 -1.76 13.88 -11.02
CA ARG A 21 -2.58 12.72 -10.62
C ARG A 21 -2.26 11.50 -11.48
N TYR A 22 -2.50 10.30 -10.93
CA TYR A 22 -2.20 9.02 -11.58
C TYR A 22 -2.65 8.94 -13.04
N ASP A 23 -3.93 9.23 -13.29
CA ASP A 23 -4.55 9.11 -14.62
C ASP A 23 -4.02 10.11 -15.65
N SER A 24 -3.47 11.24 -15.19
CA SER A 24 -2.92 12.29 -16.05
C SER A 24 -1.42 12.12 -16.25
N ALA A 25 -0.66 11.82 -15.20
CA ALA A 25 0.77 11.59 -15.26
C ALA A 25 1.11 10.33 -16.09
N LYS A 26 0.24 9.31 -16.03
CA LYS A 26 0.30 8.07 -16.83
C LYS A 26 1.66 7.38 -16.75
N PHE A 27 2.19 7.22 -15.53
CA PHE A 27 3.49 6.58 -15.29
C PHE A 27 3.65 5.25 -16.05
N TYR A 28 2.59 4.43 -16.11
CA TYR A 28 2.56 3.18 -16.86
C TYR A 28 2.94 3.32 -18.35
N LYS A 29 2.63 4.47 -18.99
CA LYS A 29 2.96 4.75 -20.40
C LYS A 29 4.35 5.34 -20.62
N ARG A 30 5.05 5.78 -19.56
CA ARG A 30 6.36 6.43 -19.69
C ARG A 30 7.44 5.41 -20.04
N LYS A 31 8.37 5.81 -20.91
CA LYS A 31 9.53 5.00 -21.28
C LYS A 31 10.61 5.06 -20.19
N VAL A 32 11.45 4.03 -20.10
CA VAL A 32 12.49 3.95 -19.06
C VAL A 32 13.47 5.12 -19.15
N GLU A 33 13.81 5.54 -20.37
CA GLU A 33 14.72 6.66 -20.63
C GLU A 33 14.13 8.00 -20.20
N GLU A 34 12.80 8.18 -20.35
CA GLU A 34 12.13 9.39 -19.86
C GLU A 34 12.16 9.50 -18.34
N LEU A 35 12.07 8.35 -17.66
CA LEU A 35 12.10 8.28 -16.20
C LEU A 35 13.50 8.55 -15.65
N SER A 36 14.55 8.05 -16.31
CA SER A 36 15.93 8.24 -15.85
C SER A 36 16.38 9.69 -16.00
N VAL A 37 15.99 10.38 -17.09
CA VAL A 37 16.30 11.79 -17.33
C VAL A 37 15.56 12.71 -16.36
N ASN A 38 14.31 12.39 -16.01
CA ASN A 38 13.46 13.24 -15.16
C ASN A 38 13.26 12.67 -13.74
N ARG A 39 14.32 12.10 -13.17
CA ARG A 39 14.25 11.42 -11.86
C ARG A 39 13.73 12.34 -10.75
N ASP A 40 14.11 13.61 -10.79
CA ASP A 40 13.72 14.62 -9.78
C ASP A 40 12.21 14.90 -9.76
N TYR A 41 11.51 14.62 -10.85
CA TYR A 41 10.06 14.65 -10.90
C TYR A 41 9.44 13.31 -10.49
N TRP A 42 9.94 12.20 -11.05
CA TRP A 42 9.31 10.90 -10.86
C TRP A 42 9.56 10.29 -9.48
N ALA A 43 10.67 10.61 -8.82
CA ALA A 43 10.93 10.15 -7.46
C ALA A 43 9.92 10.69 -6.44
N PRO A 44 9.67 12.03 -6.34
CA PRO A 44 8.64 12.54 -5.45
C PRO A 44 7.22 12.14 -5.90
N TRP A 45 6.96 12.01 -7.20
CA TRP A 45 5.68 11.49 -7.69
C TRP A 45 5.42 10.06 -7.21
N LEU A 46 6.41 9.15 -7.33
CA LEU A 46 6.29 7.79 -6.82
C LEU A 46 6.10 7.79 -5.30
N LYS A 47 6.85 8.62 -4.57
CA LYS A 47 6.70 8.76 -3.12
C LYS A 47 5.28 9.17 -2.74
N GLU A 48 4.73 10.17 -3.43
CA GLU A 48 3.37 10.67 -3.21
C GLU A 48 2.33 9.57 -3.47
N GLN A 49 2.41 8.86 -4.61
CA GLN A 49 1.50 7.76 -4.92
C GLN A 49 1.56 6.61 -3.90
N PHE A 50 2.77 6.17 -3.52
CA PHE A 50 2.92 5.15 -2.48
C PHE A 50 2.38 5.63 -1.13
N THR A 51 2.61 6.91 -0.78
CA THR A 51 2.10 7.52 0.46
C THR A 51 0.58 7.57 0.47
N TYR A 52 -0.03 7.98 -0.64
CA TYR A 52 -1.47 8.06 -0.80
C TYR A 52 -2.14 6.71 -0.53
N HIS A 53 -1.67 5.66 -1.21
CA HIS A 53 -2.24 4.32 -1.02
C HIS A 53 -1.89 3.72 0.34
N ALA A 54 -0.70 4.01 0.90
CA ALA A 54 -0.33 3.53 2.23
C ALA A 54 -1.23 4.13 3.32
N ILE A 55 -1.54 5.44 3.27
CA ILE A 55 -2.45 6.09 4.22
C ILE A 55 -3.83 5.45 4.18
N HIS A 56 -4.41 5.29 2.98
CA HIS A 56 -5.71 4.61 2.84
C HIS A 56 -5.69 3.18 3.39
N THR A 57 -4.60 2.45 3.14
CA THR A 57 -4.45 1.07 3.60
C THR A 57 -4.36 1.01 5.13
N VAL A 58 -3.57 1.87 5.76
CA VAL A 58 -3.41 1.94 7.22
C VAL A 58 -4.71 2.34 7.90
N LEU A 59 -5.40 3.37 7.41
CA LEU A 59 -6.67 3.86 7.98
C LEU A 59 -7.76 2.78 8.00
N ASN A 60 -7.69 1.82 7.07
CA ASN A 60 -8.68 0.77 6.90
C ASN A 60 -8.14 -0.63 7.27
N HIS A 61 -6.95 -0.71 7.87
CA HIS A 61 -6.24 -1.96 8.00
C HIS A 61 -7.00 -2.97 8.88
N PRO A 62 -7.19 -4.25 8.47
CA PRO A 62 -7.94 -5.24 9.22
C PRO A 62 -7.46 -5.47 10.67
N PHE A 63 -6.19 -5.16 10.94
CA PHE A 63 -5.64 -5.18 12.30
C PHE A 63 -6.34 -4.21 13.27
N LEU A 64 -6.61 -2.96 12.87
CA LEU A 64 -7.22 -1.94 13.74
C LEU A 64 -8.58 -2.42 14.26
N SER A 65 -9.29 -3.00 13.32
CA SER A 65 -10.54 -3.70 13.44
C SER A 65 -10.48 -4.88 14.44
N ILE A 66 -9.54 -5.81 14.27
CA ILE A 66 -9.35 -6.96 15.16
C ILE A 66 -9.03 -6.50 16.59
N VAL A 67 -8.09 -5.57 16.73
CA VAL A 67 -7.68 -5.02 18.03
C VAL A 67 -8.82 -4.27 18.69
N GLY A 68 -9.58 -3.48 17.94
CA GLY A 68 -10.74 -2.76 18.45
C GLY A 68 -11.80 -3.71 19.03
N ALA A 69 -12.11 -4.79 18.31
CA ALA A 69 -13.05 -5.81 18.79
C ALA A 69 -12.55 -6.53 20.06
N GLN A 70 -11.24 -6.82 20.15
CA GLN A 70 -10.65 -7.47 21.32
C GLN A 70 -10.70 -6.59 22.59
N HIS A 71 -10.48 -5.29 22.45
CA HIS A 71 -10.43 -4.37 23.60
C HIS A 71 -11.80 -3.80 23.99
N THR A 72 -12.83 -3.95 23.16
CA THR A 72 -14.16 -3.39 23.40
C THR A 72 -15.23 -4.46 23.11
N PRO A 73 -15.59 -5.29 24.10
CA PRO A 73 -16.46 -6.46 23.94
C PRO A 73 -17.86 -6.17 23.37
N ASN A 74 -18.33 -4.91 23.49
CA ASN A 74 -19.63 -4.44 22.98
C ASN A 74 -19.48 -3.43 21.82
N LEU A 75 -18.35 -3.46 21.10
CA LEU A 75 -18.10 -2.54 20.00
C LEU A 75 -19.04 -2.84 18.82
N ALA A 76 -20.17 -2.15 18.79
CA ALA A 76 -21.12 -2.18 17.68
C ALA A 76 -20.61 -1.33 16.51
N ILE A 77 -19.57 -1.80 15.81
CA ILE A 77 -19.21 -1.20 14.51
C ILE A 77 -20.21 -1.71 13.47
N PRO A 78 -20.90 -0.83 12.72
CA PRO A 78 -21.84 -1.22 11.69
C PRO A 78 -21.20 -2.14 10.63
N ASN A 79 -21.89 -3.20 10.23
CA ASN A 79 -21.43 -4.11 9.16
C ASN A 79 -21.12 -3.38 7.84
N THR A 80 -21.81 -2.28 7.58
CA THR A 80 -21.57 -1.42 6.42
C THR A 80 -20.21 -0.72 6.48
N PHE A 81 -19.81 -0.25 7.66
CA PHE A 81 -18.48 0.31 7.88
C PHE A 81 -17.41 -0.77 7.71
N TRP A 82 -17.60 -1.93 8.32
CA TRP A 82 -16.70 -3.08 8.21
C TRP A 82 -16.42 -3.48 6.78
N ARG A 83 -17.51 -3.68 6.02
CA ARG A 83 -17.42 -4.06 4.62
C ARG A 83 -16.67 -3.01 3.81
N ARG A 84 -17.04 -1.74 3.95
CA ARG A 84 -16.38 -0.64 3.21
C ARG A 84 -14.91 -0.50 3.57
N SER A 85 -14.56 -0.62 4.84
CA SER A 85 -13.17 -0.51 5.30
C SER A 85 -12.32 -1.66 4.73
N SER A 86 -12.81 -2.89 4.84
CA SER A 86 -12.23 -4.09 4.22
C SER A 86 -12.01 -3.91 2.70
N GLU A 87 -13.01 -3.43 1.97
CA GLU A 87 -12.92 -3.16 0.54
C GLU A 87 -11.85 -2.10 0.20
N LEU A 88 -11.78 -1.01 0.98
CA LEU A 88 -10.77 0.05 0.80
C LEU A 88 -9.35 -0.45 1.11
N ALA A 89 -9.15 -1.20 2.19
CA ALA A 89 -7.84 -1.76 2.53
C ALA A 89 -7.33 -2.67 1.42
N LEU A 90 -8.18 -3.57 0.90
CA LEU A 90 -7.82 -4.47 -0.19
C LEU A 90 -7.55 -3.70 -1.49
N LEU A 91 -8.35 -2.67 -1.82
CA LEU A 91 -8.16 -1.84 -3.00
C LEU A 91 -6.81 -1.13 -2.98
N HIS A 92 -6.49 -0.41 -1.91
CA HIS A 92 -5.29 0.42 -1.85
C HIS A 92 -4.01 -0.42 -1.62
N SER A 93 -4.08 -1.54 -0.90
CA SER A 93 -2.96 -2.50 -0.86
C SER A 93 -2.66 -3.09 -2.24
N THR A 94 -3.69 -3.45 -3.01
CA THR A 94 -3.52 -3.92 -4.40
C THR A 94 -2.88 -2.84 -5.29
N TRP A 95 -3.22 -1.56 -5.09
CA TRP A 95 -2.57 -0.46 -5.80
C TRP A 95 -1.08 -0.33 -5.47
N ILE A 96 -0.68 -0.51 -4.21
CA ILE A 96 0.74 -0.56 -3.83
C ILE A 96 1.46 -1.68 -4.60
N VAL A 97 0.85 -2.86 -4.73
CA VAL A 97 1.44 -3.96 -5.51
C VAL A 97 1.56 -3.62 -7.00
N ARG A 98 0.57 -2.94 -7.58
CA ARG A 98 0.65 -2.45 -8.97
C ARG A 98 1.77 -1.44 -9.14
N MET A 99 1.95 -0.53 -8.19
CA MET A 99 3.06 0.42 -8.19
C MET A 99 4.41 -0.30 -8.10
N ILE A 100 4.51 -1.33 -7.25
CA ILE A 100 5.68 -2.22 -7.16
C ILE A 100 5.99 -2.87 -8.51
N ASP A 101 4.99 -3.48 -9.16
CA ASP A 101 5.17 -4.09 -10.49
C ASP A 101 5.71 -3.06 -11.49
N MET A 102 5.11 -1.86 -11.55
CA MET A 102 5.56 -0.83 -12.49
C MET A 102 6.99 -0.33 -12.25
N VAL A 103 7.42 -0.16 -10.98
CA VAL A 103 8.80 0.27 -10.69
C VAL A 103 9.81 -0.85 -10.91
N VAL A 104 9.41 -2.11 -10.71
CA VAL A 104 10.24 -3.29 -11.01
C VAL A 104 10.41 -3.44 -12.52
N ASP A 105 9.31 -3.41 -13.28
CA ASP A 105 9.29 -3.58 -14.73
C ASP A 105 10.06 -2.47 -15.45
N LYS A 106 10.01 -1.25 -14.92
CA LYS A 106 10.74 -0.09 -15.46
C LYS A 106 12.13 0.10 -14.85
N HIS A 107 12.58 -0.84 -14.01
CA HIS A 107 13.89 -0.80 -13.34
C HIS A 107 14.18 0.52 -12.58
N VAL A 108 13.17 1.14 -11.98
CA VAL A 108 13.36 2.40 -11.26
C VAL A 108 14.11 2.14 -9.93
N PRO A 109 15.28 2.78 -9.71
CA PRO A 109 16.06 2.57 -8.50
C PRO A 109 15.45 3.35 -7.33
N LEU A 110 14.85 2.62 -6.39
CA LEU A 110 14.31 3.14 -5.15
C LEU A 110 15.23 2.76 -3.98
N ALA A 111 15.75 3.75 -3.26
CA ALA A 111 16.66 3.56 -2.13
C ALA A 111 16.02 3.88 -0.77
N ASP A 112 14.98 4.71 -0.76
CA ASP A 112 14.31 5.14 0.47
C ASP A 112 13.56 3.94 1.13
N PRO A 113 13.88 3.58 2.39
CA PRO A 113 13.28 2.43 3.08
C PRO A 113 11.77 2.56 3.28
N PHE A 114 11.20 3.76 3.14
CA PHE A 114 9.75 3.96 3.11
C PHE A 114 9.04 3.07 2.08
N PHE A 115 9.62 2.86 0.89
CA PHE A 115 8.98 2.01 -0.12
C PHE A 115 8.90 0.56 0.37
N GLY A 116 9.92 0.09 1.09
CA GLY A 116 9.87 -1.18 1.80
C GLY A 116 8.77 -1.20 2.85
N HIS A 117 8.65 -0.16 3.67
CA HIS A 117 7.60 -0.05 4.68
C HIS A 117 6.17 -0.06 4.07
N ALA A 118 5.93 0.68 2.99
CA ALA A 118 4.66 0.67 2.27
C ALA A 118 4.34 -0.72 1.71
N ALA A 119 5.34 -1.45 1.20
CA ALA A 119 5.16 -2.84 0.77
C ALA A 119 4.84 -3.78 1.95
N ALA A 120 5.41 -3.54 3.13
CA ALA A 120 5.08 -4.30 4.35
C ALA A 120 3.62 -4.07 4.79
N ILE A 121 3.14 -2.82 4.75
CA ILE A 121 1.74 -2.47 5.02
C ILE A 121 0.79 -3.18 4.03
N ALA A 122 1.14 -3.22 2.74
CA ALA A 122 0.35 -3.95 1.76
C ALA A 122 0.41 -5.47 1.99
N ALA A 123 1.58 -5.99 2.35
CA ALA A 123 1.76 -7.41 2.66
C ALA A 123 0.86 -7.88 3.82
N THR A 124 0.70 -7.11 4.89
CA THR A 124 -0.16 -7.50 6.02
C THR A 124 -1.63 -7.59 5.66
N VAL A 125 -2.11 -6.70 4.80
CA VAL A 125 -3.47 -6.79 4.27
C VAL A 125 -3.63 -8.04 3.40
N HIS A 126 -2.71 -8.28 2.47
CA HIS A 126 -2.78 -9.47 1.64
C HIS A 126 -2.63 -10.77 2.44
N LEU A 127 -1.81 -10.79 3.49
CA LEU A 127 -1.69 -11.92 4.41
C LEU A 127 -3.04 -12.23 5.08
N TYR A 128 -3.78 -11.21 5.54
CA TYR A 128 -5.13 -11.39 6.08
C TYR A 128 -6.06 -12.06 5.06
N TYR A 129 -6.05 -11.62 3.79
CA TYR A 129 -6.89 -12.21 2.75
C TYR A 129 -6.37 -13.54 2.16
N CYS A 130 -5.15 -13.99 2.50
CA CYS A 130 -4.69 -15.34 2.16
C CYS A 130 -5.55 -16.43 2.83
N CYS A 131 -6.26 -16.08 3.91
CA CYS A 131 -7.19 -16.95 4.62
C CYS A 131 -8.65 -16.81 4.14
N SER A 132 -8.91 -16.05 3.07
CA SER A 132 -10.27 -15.84 2.56
C SER A 132 -10.93 -17.15 2.09
N ALA A 133 -12.21 -17.32 2.39
CA ALA A 133 -13.03 -18.41 1.87
C ALA A 133 -13.29 -18.29 0.34
N ALA A 134 -13.14 -17.10 -0.25
CA ALA A 134 -13.30 -16.88 -1.67
C ALA A 134 -12.01 -17.29 -2.43
N PRO A 135 -12.01 -18.38 -3.23
CA PRO A 135 -10.77 -18.95 -3.77
C PRO A 135 -9.98 -17.99 -4.66
N ARG A 136 -10.68 -17.19 -5.48
CA ARG A 136 -10.05 -16.18 -6.36
C ARG A 136 -9.32 -15.10 -5.56
N LEU A 137 -9.95 -14.63 -4.48
CA LEU A 137 -9.36 -13.61 -3.60
C LEU A 137 -8.16 -14.18 -2.84
N LYS A 138 -8.29 -15.39 -2.30
CA LYS A 138 -7.20 -16.11 -1.65
C LYS A 138 -6.00 -16.27 -2.58
N HIS A 139 -6.22 -16.77 -3.80
CA HIS A 139 -5.13 -16.96 -4.77
C HIS A 139 -4.45 -15.63 -5.12
N LYS A 140 -5.21 -14.59 -5.44
CA LYS A 140 -4.65 -13.27 -5.74
C LYS A 140 -3.85 -12.70 -4.56
N SER A 141 -4.37 -12.82 -3.34
CA SER A 141 -3.71 -12.29 -2.15
C SER A 141 -2.40 -13.01 -1.84
N ASN A 142 -2.33 -14.33 -2.08
CA ASN A 142 -1.06 -15.06 -1.97
C ASN A 142 -0.01 -14.55 -2.97
N THR A 143 -0.41 -14.31 -4.22
CA THR A 143 0.48 -13.75 -5.25
C THR A 143 0.97 -12.35 -4.88
N ASP A 144 0.06 -11.48 -4.47
CA ASP A 144 0.36 -10.09 -4.11
C ASP A 144 1.22 -10.01 -2.83
N PHE A 145 0.94 -10.84 -1.83
CA PHE A 145 1.77 -10.99 -0.63
C PHE A 145 3.21 -11.38 -0.99
N ALA A 146 3.38 -12.36 -1.89
CA ALA A 146 4.71 -12.78 -2.34
C ALA A 146 5.47 -11.66 -3.07
N LYS A 147 4.77 -10.83 -3.88
CA LYS A 147 5.35 -9.65 -4.53
C LYS A 147 5.84 -8.62 -3.51
N CYS A 148 5.00 -8.24 -2.55
CA CYS A 148 5.37 -7.33 -1.48
C CYS A 148 6.58 -7.83 -0.70
N LYS A 149 6.60 -9.11 -0.32
CA LYS A 149 7.69 -9.72 0.43
C LYS A 149 9.01 -9.68 -0.35
N ARG A 150 9.00 -10.04 -1.65
CA ARG A 150 10.19 -9.94 -2.51
C ARG A 150 10.68 -8.50 -2.64
N PHE A 151 9.77 -7.54 -2.79
CA PHE A 151 10.12 -6.14 -2.90
C PHE A 151 10.72 -5.60 -1.59
N LEU A 152 10.10 -5.88 -0.44
CA LEU A 152 10.59 -5.50 0.89
C LEU A 152 12.02 -5.99 1.16
N LYS A 153 12.36 -7.22 0.73
CA LYS A 153 13.72 -7.78 0.90
C LYS A 153 14.83 -6.91 0.31
N ARG A 154 14.53 -6.10 -0.72
CA ARG A 154 15.49 -5.18 -1.36
C ARG A 154 15.94 -4.05 -0.42
N PHE A 155 15.21 -3.80 0.67
CA PHE A 155 15.43 -2.70 1.61
C PHE A 155 16.01 -3.17 2.97
N ILE A 156 16.33 -4.46 3.13
CA ILE A 156 16.87 -4.98 4.41
C ILE A 156 18.17 -4.25 4.79
N HIS A 157 19.05 -4.02 3.81
CA HIS A 157 20.33 -3.34 4.06
C HIS A 157 20.19 -1.84 4.30
N SER A 158 19.05 -1.23 3.92
CA SER A 158 18.83 0.21 4.10
C SER A 158 18.09 0.55 5.39
N SER A 159 17.50 -0.41 6.09
CA SER A 159 16.83 -0.18 7.38
C SER A 159 16.67 -1.45 8.21
N THR A 160 17.08 -1.38 9.48
CA THR A 160 16.84 -2.45 10.47
C THR A 160 15.36 -2.76 10.66
N ALA A 161 14.48 -1.76 10.54
CA ALA A 161 13.04 -1.96 10.60
C ALA A 161 12.54 -2.82 9.42
N CYS A 162 13.08 -2.61 8.20
CA CYS A 162 12.78 -3.48 7.07
C CYS A 162 13.27 -4.91 7.31
N GLY A 163 14.45 -5.08 7.92
CA GLY A 163 14.95 -6.38 8.36
C GLY A 163 13.99 -7.09 9.32
N ALA A 164 13.55 -6.40 10.37
CA ALA A 164 12.59 -6.93 11.34
C ALA A 164 11.26 -7.33 10.68
N LEU A 165 10.73 -6.48 9.79
CA LEU A 165 9.49 -6.75 9.06
C LEU A 165 9.62 -8.01 8.19
N VAL A 166 10.74 -8.22 7.49
CA VAL A 166 10.95 -9.43 6.70
C VAL A 166 10.92 -10.70 7.56
N CYS A 167 11.53 -10.66 8.74
CA CYS A 167 11.53 -11.79 9.69
C CYS A 167 10.14 -12.12 10.21
N PHE A 168 9.27 -11.13 10.45
CA PHE A 168 7.88 -11.37 10.85
C PHE A 168 7.05 -12.13 9.80
N TYR A 169 7.42 -12.07 8.52
CA TYR A 169 6.71 -12.74 7.42
C TYR A 169 7.38 -14.05 6.96
N LEU A 170 8.47 -14.49 7.61
CA LEU A 170 9.18 -15.74 7.34
C LEU A 170 9.09 -16.62 8.60
N PRO A 171 8.22 -17.64 8.65
CA PRO A 171 8.59 -18.84 9.37
C PRO A 171 9.84 -19.47 8.72
#